data_AF-A0A5N7ZAT3-F1
#
_entry.id   AF-A0A5N7ZAT3-F1
#
_cell.length_a   1.000
_cell.length_b   1.000
_cell.length_c   1.000
_cell.angle_alpha   90.00
_cell.angle_beta   90.00
_cell.angle_gamma   90.00
#
_symmetry.space_group_name_H-M   'P 1'
#
loop_
_entity.id
_entity.type
_entity.pdbx_description
1 polymer ?
#
loop_
_entity_poly.entity_id
_entity_poly.type
_entity_poly.pdbx_seq_one_letter_code
_entity_poly.pdbx_strand_id
1 'polypeptide(L)'
;MATPLNDILQWFLQGKKPTQSNFDETFRSFWHKDEIIPANKIAGLDTSQMVAKTEFTAHLADQQAHAALLAIKENIGNKQNSLTPDNTGTKFPTVDAVNGAIGNIANAIDIINGHAV
;
A
#
# COMPACT_ATOMS: atom_id res chain seq x y z
N MET A 1 31.95 26.89 -1.77
CA MET A 1 31.77 25.82 -2.78
C MET A 1 32.78 24.75 -2.43
N ALA A 2 32.43 23.47 -2.42
CA ALA A 2 33.42 22.43 -2.14
C ALA A 2 34.46 22.40 -3.29
N THR A 3 35.73 22.22 -2.95
CA THR A 3 36.79 22.02 -3.95
C THR A 3 36.49 20.74 -4.75
N PRO A 4 36.52 20.77 -6.10
CA PRO A 4 36.31 19.58 -6.92
C PRO A 4 37.28 18.45 -6.59
N LEU A 5 36.77 17.21 -6.54
CA LEU A 5 37.57 16.02 -6.23
C LEU A 5 38.82 15.89 -7.11
N ASN A 6 38.70 16.24 -8.40
CA ASN A 6 39.81 16.16 -9.34
C ASN A 6 40.95 17.12 -9.01
N ASP A 7 40.66 18.29 -8.45
CA ASP A 7 41.68 19.26 -8.06
C ASP A 7 42.44 18.78 -6.82
N ILE A 8 41.72 18.17 -5.86
CA ILE A 8 42.28 17.53 -4.67
C ILE A 8 43.25 16.41 -5.07
N LEU A 9 42.85 15.55 -6.02
CA LEU A 9 43.69 14.46 -6.54
C LEU A 9 44.94 14.99 -7.23
N GLN A 10 44.84 16.07 -8.01
CA GLN A 10 46.01 16.66 -8.66
C GLN A 10 47.00 17.28 -7.69
N TRP A 11 46.55 17.90 -6.59
CA TRP A 11 47.45 18.41 -5.57
C TRP A 11 48.28 17.29 -4.94
N PHE A 12 47.64 16.15 -4.65
CA PHE A 12 48.33 14.97 -4.14
C PHE A 12 49.38 14.45 -5.13
N LEU A 13 49.00 14.28 -6.40
CA LEU A 13 49.91 13.81 -7.46
C LEU A 13 51.13 14.72 -7.65
N GLN A 14 50.95 16.04 -7.51
CA GLN A 14 52.01 17.03 -7.71
C GLN A 14 52.80 17.33 -6.43
N GLY A 15 52.51 16.65 -5.30
CA GLY A 15 53.13 16.93 -4.01
C GLY A 15 52.82 18.32 -3.45
N LYS A 16 51.73 18.96 -3.89
CA LYS A 16 51.28 20.26 -3.40
C LYS A 16 50.64 20.11 -2.03
N LYS A 17 51.01 21.00 -1.11
CA LYS A 17 50.36 21.07 0.21
C LYS A 17 49.08 21.92 0.09
N PRO A 18 47.91 21.41 0.50
CA PRO A 18 46.70 22.21 0.56
C PRO A 18 46.85 23.35 1.58
N THR A 19 46.19 24.47 1.33
CA THR A 19 46.04 25.53 2.34
C THR A 19 45.12 25.06 3.47
N GLN A 20 45.10 25.77 4.59
CA GLN A 20 44.13 25.50 5.67
C GLN A 20 42.68 25.54 5.16
N SER A 21 42.36 26.51 4.30
CA SER A 21 41.03 26.64 3.69
C SER A 21 40.69 25.43 2.81
N ASN A 22 41.62 25.02 1.94
CA ASN A 22 41.43 23.87 1.05
C ASN A 22 41.26 22.57 1.84
N PHE A 23 41.99 22.44 2.95
CA PHE A 23 41.87 21.30 3.85
C PHE A 23 40.49 21.29 4.52
N ASP A 24 40.09 22.39 5.16
CA ASP A 24 38.78 22.50 5.83
C ASP A 24 37.61 22.24 4.87
N GLU A 25 37.63 22.82 3.67
CA GLU A 25 36.61 22.58 2.64
C GLU A 25 36.53 21.12 2.20
N THR A 26 37.66 20.42 2.09
CA THR A 26 37.70 19.02 1.70
C THR A 26 36.99 18.16 2.75
N PHE A 27 37.33 18.32 4.03
CA PHE A 27 36.75 17.49 5.09
C PHE A 27 35.29 17.84 5.37
N ARG A 28 34.88 19.10 5.22
CA ARG A 28 33.48 19.53 5.33
C ARG A 28 32.59 19.12 4.15
N SER A 29 33.18 18.66 3.05
CA SER A 29 32.40 18.17 1.90
C SER A 29 31.80 16.77 2.13
N PHE A 30 32.33 16.03 3.11
CA PHE A 30 31.82 14.72 3.51
C PHE A 30 30.87 14.85 4.69
N TRP A 31 29.86 13.99 4.76
CA TRP A 31 29.03 13.83 5.95
C TRP A 31 29.76 12.99 6.99
N HIS A 32 29.74 13.41 8.25
CA HIS A 32 30.29 12.61 9.35
C HIS A 32 29.31 11.51 9.77
N LYS A 33 29.84 10.44 10.37
CA LYS A 33 29.06 9.24 10.74
C LYS A 33 27.95 9.51 11.77
N ASP A 34 28.15 10.56 12.56
CA ASP A 34 27.24 10.98 13.62
C ASP A 34 26.24 12.06 13.16
N GLU A 35 26.34 12.49 11.89
CA GLU A 35 25.47 13.51 11.31
C GLU A 35 24.27 12.88 10.61
N ILE A 36 23.10 13.51 10.78
CA ILE A 36 21.90 13.15 10.02
C ILE A 36 22.02 13.74 8.63
N ILE A 37 21.91 12.90 7.61
CA ILE A 37 21.88 13.33 6.21
C ILE A 37 20.46 13.84 5.89
N PRO A 38 20.28 15.14 5.56
CA PRO A 38 18.97 15.66 5.20
C PRO A 38 18.51 15.12 3.84
N ALA A 39 17.25 14.71 3.73
CA ALA A 39 16.68 14.16 2.49
C ALA A 39 16.83 15.11 1.29
N ASN A 40 16.67 16.41 1.50
CA ASN A 40 16.80 17.44 0.46
C ASN A 40 18.24 17.62 -0.07
N LYS A 41 19.24 16.95 0.52
CA LYS A 41 20.63 16.94 0.07
C LYS A 41 21.00 15.70 -0.74
N ILE A 42 20.07 14.74 -0.88
CA ILE A 42 20.29 13.49 -1.63
C ILE A 42 19.73 13.67 -3.04
N ALA A 43 20.63 13.75 -4.03
CA ALA A 43 20.24 13.85 -5.43
C ALA A 43 19.46 12.61 -5.87
N GLY A 44 18.35 12.81 -6.59
CA GLY A 44 17.48 11.72 -7.06
C GLY A 44 16.56 11.13 -6.00
N LEU A 45 16.57 11.64 -4.75
CA LEU A 45 15.59 11.23 -3.74
C LEU A 45 14.26 11.94 -3.98
N ASP A 46 13.29 11.22 -4.56
CA ASP A 46 11.92 11.68 -4.68
C ASP A 46 11.12 11.38 -3.40
N THR A 47 11.01 12.41 -2.56
CA THR A 47 10.26 12.31 -1.30
C THR A 47 8.74 12.26 -1.49
N SER A 48 8.21 12.54 -2.68
CA SER A 48 6.77 12.47 -2.98
C SER A 48 6.23 11.03 -3.00
N GLN A 49 7.12 10.05 -3.19
CA GLN A 49 6.80 8.63 -3.17
C GLN A 49 6.89 8.01 -1.77
N MET A 50 7.24 8.81 -0.76
CA MET A 50 7.37 8.37 0.61
C MET A 50 6.07 8.63 1.37
N VAL A 51 5.78 7.77 2.35
CA VAL A 51 4.65 7.94 3.28
C VAL A 51 5.19 8.14 4.69
N ALA A 52 4.53 8.97 5.50
CA ALA A 52 4.94 9.14 6.88
C ALA A 52 4.77 7.83 7.66
N LYS A 53 5.67 7.55 8.61
CA LYS A 53 5.60 6.34 9.44
C LYS A 53 4.25 6.21 10.17
N THR A 54 3.70 7.34 10.61
CA THR A 54 2.39 7.43 11.28
C THR A 54 1.26 6.99 10.36
N GLU A 55 1.25 7.49 9.11
CA GLU A 55 0.25 7.13 8.10
C GLU A 55 0.36 5.66 7.71
N PHE A 56 1.58 5.14 7.52
CA PHE A 56 1.81 3.73 7.25
C PHE A 56 1.29 2.84 8.38
N THR A 57 1.57 3.21 9.64
CA THR A 57 1.13 2.45 10.81
C THR A 57 -0.39 2.47 10.97
N ALA A 58 -1.03 3.61 10.69
CA ALA A 58 -2.48 3.74 10.66
C ALA A 58 -3.10 2.85 9.58
N HIS A 59 -2.55 2.85 8.36
CA HIS A 59 -2.97 1.98 7.27
C HIS A 59 -2.88 0.49 7.62
N LEU A 60 -1.84 0.07 8.35
CA LEU A 60 -1.67 -1.33 8.78
C LEU A 60 -2.75 -1.79 9.77
N ALA A 61 -3.24 -0.89 10.62
CA ALA A 61 -4.25 -1.21 11.63
C ALA A 61 -5.68 -1.10 11.09
N ASP A 62 -5.88 -0.39 9.98
CA ASP A 62 -7.19 -0.19 9.38
C ASP A 62 -7.63 -1.40 8.55
N GLN A 63 -8.55 -2.18 9.12
CA GLN A 63 -9.15 -3.34 8.46
C GLN A 63 -9.94 -2.98 7.19
N GLN A 64 -10.34 -1.71 7.05
CA GLN A 64 -11.15 -1.21 5.95
C GLN A 64 -10.35 -0.43 4.90
N ALA A 65 -9.03 -0.31 5.06
CA ALA A 65 -8.16 0.50 4.19
C ALA A 65 -8.28 0.19 2.68
N HIS A 66 -8.68 -1.04 2.34
CA HIS A 66 -8.88 -1.49 0.97
C HIS A 66 -10.32 -1.93 0.65
N ALA A 67 -11.28 -1.72 1.55
CA ALA A 67 -12.64 -2.22 1.42
C ALA A 67 -13.32 -1.77 0.11
N ALA A 68 -13.16 -0.50 -0.28
CA ALA A 68 -13.73 0.02 -1.54
C ALA A 68 -13.11 -0.64 -2.79
N LEU A 69 -11.79 -0.86 -2.81
CA LEU A 69 -11.11 -1.55 -3.92
C LEU A 69 -11.52 -3.02 -3.99
N LEU A 70 -11.67 -3.68 -2.85
CA LEU A 70 -12.09 -5.07 -2.77
C LEU A 70 -13.58 -5.24 -3.12
N ALA A 71 -14.43 -4.28 -2.78
CA ALA A 71 -15.83 -4.25 -3.20
C ALA A 71 -16.00 -4.10 -4.73
N ILE A 72 -14.97 -3.64 -5.44
CA ILE A 72 -14.96 -3.63 -6.91
C ILE A 72 -14.50 -5.00 -7.47
N LYS A 73 -13.64 -5.72 -6.74
CA LYS A 73 -13.24 -7.09 -7.09
C LYS A 73 -14.35 -8.11 -6.81
N GLU A 74 -15.11 -7.91 -5.74
CA GLU A 74 -16.41 -8.57 -5.59
C GLU A 74 -17.37 -7.92 -6.59
N ASN A 75 -17.62 -8.55 -7.73
CA ASN A 75 -18.62 -8.01 -8.65
C ASN A 75 -20.00 -8.09 -7.96
N ILE A 76 -20.47 -6.98 -7.38
CA ILE A 76 -21.80 -6.89 -6.76
C ILE A 76 -22.88 -7.22 -7.80
N GLY A 77 -22.62 -6.94 -9.08
CA GLY A 77 -23.45 -7.37 -10.18
C GLY A 77 -23.59 -8.88 -10.27
N ASN A 78 -22.66 -9.67 -9.72
CA ASN A 78 -22.77 -11.14 -9.65
C ASN A 78 -23.62 -11.63 -8.48
N LYS A 79 -24.09 -10.77 -7.55
CA LYS A 79 -25.03 -11.19 -6.50
C LYS A 79 -26.47 -11.10 -7.01
N GLN A 80 -27.28 -12.09 -6.70
CA GLN A 80 -28.72 -12.07 -7.00
C GLN A 80 -29.55 -12.51 -5.80
N ASN A 81 -30.61 -11.75 -5.50
CA ASN A 81 -31.62 -12.18 -4.53
C ASN A 81 -32.72 -13.04 -5.22
N SER A 82 -32.28 -14.02 -6.00
CA SER A 82 -33.14 -14.96 -6.71
C SER A 82 -32.43 -16.30 -6.87
N LEU A 83 -33.21 -17.37 -6.91
CA LEU A 83 -32.74 -18.71 -7.28
C LEU A 83 -33.03 -19.07 -8.74
N THR A 84 -33.72 -18.19 -9.48
CA THR A 84 -33.99 -18.40 -10.90
C THR A 84 -32.69 -18.33 -11.69
N PRO A 85 -32.33 -19.35 -12.49
CA PRO A 85 -31.18 -19.27 -13.37
C PRO A 85 -31.33 -18.11 -14.35
N ASP A 86 -30.33 -17.25 -14.44
CA ASP A 86 -30.30 -16.15 -15.42
C ASP A 86 -29.59 -16.54 -16.73
N ASN A 87 -29.12 -17.80 -16.81
CA ASN A 87 -28.35 -18.38 -17.92
C ASN A 87 -27.01 -17.67 -18.22
N THR A 88 -26.56 -16.73 -17.38
CA THR A 88 -25.26 -16.07 -17.58
C THR A 88 -24.11 -16.90 -17.01
N GLY A 89 -24.38 -17.77 -16.04
CA GLY A 89 -23.36 -18.54 -15.32
C GLY A 89 -22.44 -17.67 -14.46
N THR A 90 -22.79 -16.40 -14.26
CA THR A 90 -21.96 -15.43 -13.52
C THR A 90 -22.58 -15.00 -12.18
N LYS A 91 -23.87 -15.31 -11.95
CA LYS A 91 -24.58 -14.90 -10.73
C LYS A 91 -24.55 -15.96 -9.63
N PHE A 92 -24.44 -15.49 -8.38
CA PHE A 92 -24.50 -16.27 -7.15
C PHE A 92 -25.71 -15.85 -6.31
N PRO A 93 -26.51 -16.80 -5.81
CA PRO A 93 -27.63 -16.49 -4.94
C PRO A 93 -27.15 -15.94 -3.59
N THR A 94 -27.88 -14.98 -3.03
CA THR A 94 -27.63 -14.45 -1.68
C THR A 94 -28.14 -15.40 -0.60
N VAL A 95 -27.68 -15.20 0.64
CA VAL A 95 -28.17 -15.93 1.82
C VAL A 95 -29.68 -15.74 2.01
N ASP A 96 -30.20 -14.54 1.74
CA ASP A 96 -31.64 -14.25 1.83
C ASP A 96 -32.46 -15.10 0.85
N ALA A 97 -32.02 -15.21 -0.40
CA ALA A 97 -32.66 -16.03 -1.42
C ALA A 97 -32.69 -17.52 -1.04
N VAL A 98 -31.59 -18.02 -0.48
CA VAL A 98 -31.48 -19.42 -0.04
C VAL A 98 -32.37 -19.66 1.18
N ASN A 99 -32.32 -18.80 2.19
CA ASN A 99 -33.14 -18.93 3.40
C ASN A 99 -34.64 -18.86 3.10
N GLY A 100 -35.07 -17.96 2.22
CA GLY A 100 -36.47 -17.89 1.80
C GLY A 100 -36.95 -19.18 1.15
N ALA A 101 -36.14 -19.79 0.28
CA ALA A 101 -36.49 -21.06 -0.35
C ALA A 101 -36.52 -22.24 0.65
N ILE A 102 -35.57 -22.29 1.58
CA ILE A 102 -35.56 -23.28 2.66
C ILE A 102 -36.84 -23.16 3.51
N GLY A 103 -37.25 -21.93 3.86
CA GLY A 103 -38.48 -21.69 4.61
C GLY A 103 -39.73 -22.17 3.87
N ASN A 104 -39.84 -21.91 2.57
CA ASN A 104 -40.95 -22.42 1.76
C ASN A 104 -40.98 -23.96 1.69
N ILE A 105 -39.81 -24.60 1.56
CA ILE A 105 -39.68 -26.06 1.57
C ILE A 105 -40.10 -26.61 2.93
N ALA A 106 -39.63 -26.02 4.03
CA ALA A 106 -39.99 -26.42 5.39
C ALA A 106 -41.51 -26.34 5.61
N ASN A 107 -42.13 -25.22 5.25
CA ASN A 107 -43.59 -25.04 5.33
C ASN A 107 -44.34 -26.10 4.51
N ALA A 108 -43.88 -26.38 3.28
CA ALA A 108 -44.51 -27.41 2.44
C ALA A 108 -44.40 -28.81 3.07
N ILE A 109 -43.27 -29.14 3.69
CA ILE A 109 -43.06 -30.40 4.41
C ILE A 109 -43.99 -30.49 5.63
N ASP A 110 -44.14 -29.42 6.40
CA ASP A 110 -45.03 -29.39 7.57
C ASP A 110 -46.50 -29.60 7.18
N ILE A 111 -46.92 -29.00 6.05
CA ILE A 111 -48.25 -29.21 5.48
C ILE A 111 -48.44 -30.69 5.08
N ILE A 112 -47.46 -31.28 4.38
CA ILE A 112 -47.53 -32.69 3.94
C ILE A 112 -47.58 -33.65 5.13
N ASN A 113 -46.83 -33.37 6.18
CA ASN A 113 -46.76 -34.20 7.39
C ASN A 113 -47.95 -33.97 8.34
N GLY A 114 -48.88 -33.07 8.02
CA GLY A 114 -50.04 -32.79 8.86
C GLY A 114 -49.69 -32.10 10.18
N HIS A 115 -48.54 -31.43 10.25
CA HIS A 115 -48.10 -30.67 11.42
C HIS A 115 -48.61 -29.22 11.42
N ALA A 116 -49.35 -28.81 10.39
CA ALA A 116 -49.93 -27.47 10.30
C ALA A 116 -51.11 -27.31 11.28
N VAL A 117 -50.91 -26.50 12.33
CA VAL A 117 -51.97 -25.79 13.09
C VAL A 117 -51.97 -24.33 12.70
#